data_AF-A0A9Q5VAY7-F1
#
_entry.id   AF-A0A9Q5VAY7-F1
#
_cell.length_a   1.000
_cell.length_b   1.000
_cell.length_c   1.000
_cell.angle_alpha   90.00
_cell.angle_beta   90.00
_cell.angle_gamma   90.00
#
_symmetry.space_group_name_H-M   'P 1'
#
loop_
_entity.id
_entity.type
_entity.pdbx_description
1 polymer ?
#
loop_
_entity_poly.entity_id
_entity_poly.type
_entity_poly.pdbx_seq_one_letter_code
_entity_poly.pdbx_strand_id
1 'polypeptide(L)'
;MPLKRLNAQTLKDIAEAYQEAHPDYSTWLSQQTKDNPSEEQCAITLRELLQHIGENTTKDNQLGDEIAKTLQQFYGFTPPKRIDSNHPYDKHIKQCALQEEYLDCQLKRLLNFKLFLKPKTVSTHTPNDGFNYNTYSDSKRRKAIKTEIIRRIEIGRIHKLWAKDATAILGSHSNSLGTGTTKSLQRILTNPETFTRLYAPEIRDMDQRQLINLYVAIKEGIISPWANDLSHSLKAIKYTLMAKVENKGIASNVTKEEISTVIDDQRNLFKSSSTNARKHIDGLKDSNELKQALVKPSEPPKLIFKATLEKQEKAIEDMAERMEEDRADTDYEM
;
A
#
# COMPACT_ATOMS: atom_id res chain seq x y z
N MET A 1 -7.59 -5.37 -6.68
CA MET A 1 -8.31 -6.11 -5.62
C MET A 1 -7.69 -5.72 -4.31
N PRO A 2 -8.49 -5.35 -3.29
CA PRO A 2 -7.96 -5.07 -1.96
C PRO A 2 -7.30 -6.32 -1.38
N LEU A 3 -6.24 -6.14 -0.59
CA LEU A 3 -5.65 -7.25 0.15
C LEU A 3 -6.64 -7.78 1.18
N LYS A 4 -6.70 -9.10 1.32
CA LYS A 4 -7.49 -9.77 2.35
C LYS A 4 -6.63 -9.94 3.59
N ARG A 5 -7.11 -9.55 4.78
CA ARG A 5 -6.50 -9.97 6.04
C ARG A 5 -6.98 -11.39 6.35
N LEU A 6 -6.09 -12.21 6.89
CA LEU A 6 -6.44 -13.56 7.33
C LEU A 6 -6.62 -13.59 8.84
N ASN A 7 -7.61 -14.34 9.29
CA ASN A 7 -7.92 -14.53 10.71
C ASN A 7 -8.72 -15.83 10.87
N ALA A 8 -9.02 -16.18 12.12
CA ALA A 8 -9.85 -17.33 12.44
C ALA A 8 -11.18 -17.35 11.67
N GLN A 9 -11.84 -16.19 11.50
CA GLN A 9 -13.10 -16.10 10.78
C GLN A 9 -12.95 -16.49 9.30
N THR A 10 -11.86 -16.08 8.65
CA THR A 10 -11.59 -16.45 7.25
C THR A 10 -11.49 -17.96 7.09
N LEU A 11 -10.86 -18.66 8.04
CA LEU A 11 -10.76 -20.12 8.03
C LEU A 11 -12.12 -20.77 8.25
N LYS A 12 -12.95 -20.23 9.18
CA LYS A 12 -14.32 -20.70 9.42
C LYS A 12 -15.21 -20.54 8.20
N ASP A 13 -15.19 -19.38 7.56
CA ASP A 13 -15.99 -19.10 6.36
C ASP A 13 -15.67 -20.10 5.23
N ILE A 14 -14.38 -20.42 5.04
CA ILE A 14 -13.95 -21.44 4.06
C ILE A 14 -14.39 -22.83 4.51
N ALA A 15 -14.24 -23.18 5.79
CA ALA A 15 -14.65 -24.49 6.30
C ALA A 15 -16.16 -24.72 6.13
N GLU A 16 -16.99 -23.75 6.49
CA GLU A 16 -18.45 -23.80 6.39
C GLU A 16 -18.91 -23.89 4.93
N ALA A 17 -18.36 -23.04 4.05
CA ALA A 17 -18.75 -23.00 2.63
C ALA A 17 -18.50 -24.33 1.89
N TYR A 18 -17.58 -25.16 2.38
CA TYR A 18 -17.20 -26.42 1.73
C TYR A 18 -17.46 -27.66 2.58
N GLN A 19 -18.19 -27.54 3.71
CA GLN A 19 -18.42 -28.64 4.65
C GLN A 19 -19.11 -29.85 4.01
N GLU A 20 -20.09 -29.62 3.13
CA GLU A 20 -20.83 -30.71 2.48
C GLU A 20 -19.99 -31.42 1.41
N ALA A 21 -19.19 -30.66 0.64
CA ALA A 21 -18.36 -31.19 -0.44
C ALA A 21 -17.04 -31.82 0.06
N HIS A 22 -16.52 -31.33 1.19
CA HIS A 22 -15.19 -31.66 1.72
C HIS A 22 -15.17 -31.75 3.26
N PRO A 23 -15.93 -32.67 3.88
CA PRO A 23 -16.14 -32.71 5.33
C PRO A 23 -14.86 -32.88 6.15
N ASP A 24 -13.89 -33.67 5.65
CA ASP A 24 -12.62 -33.90 6.34
C ASP A 24 -11.76 -32.63 6.40
N TYR A 25 -11.67 -31.89 5.29
CA TYR A 25 -10.92 -30.64 5.21
C TYR A 25 -11.57 -29.52 6.02
N SER A 26 -12.90 -29.44 6.00
CA SER A 26 -13.65 -28.47 6.81
C SER A 26 -13.51 -28.74 8.31
N THR A 27 -13.50 -30.01 8.73
CA THR A 27 -13.26 -30.39 10.12
C THR A 27 -11.85 -29.99 10.56
N TRP A 28 -10.85 -30.26 9.72
CA TRP A 28 -9.46 -29.88 10.00
C TRP A 28 -9.30 -28.36 10.10
N LEU A 29 -9.82 -27.58 9.15
CA LEU A 29 -9.78 -26.11 9.20
C LEU A 29 -10.45 -25.57 10.46
N SER A 30 -11.60 -26.12 10.85
CA SER A 30 -12.33 -25.71 12.05
C SER A 30 -11.51 -25.94 13.32
N GLN A 31 -10.73 -27.02 13.39
CA GLN A 31 -9.83 -27.28 14.53
C GLN A 31 -8.73 -26.22 14.64
N GLN A 32 -8.18 -25.74 13.51
CA GLN A 32 -7.16 -24.70 13.49
C GLN A 32 -7.67 -23.32 13.96
N THR A 33 -8.99 -23.14 14.08
CA THR A 33 -9.59 -21.87 14.51
C THR A 33 -9.71 -21.71 16.03
N LYS A 34 -9.50 -22.79 16.80
CA LYS A 34 -9.76 -22.82 18.25
C LYS A 34 -8.82 -21.91 19.05
N ASP A 35 -7.62 -21.65 18.54
CA ASP A 35 -6.58 -20.92 19.25
C ASP A 35 -6.40 -19.47 18.78
N ASN A 36 -7.40 -18.92 18.07
CA ASN A 36 -7.37 -17.57 17.50
C ASN A 36 -6.06 -17.25 16.74
N PRO A 37 -5.78 -17.99 15.64
CA PRO A 37 -4.49 -17.94 14.95
C PRO A 37 -4.13 -16.55 14.41
N SER A 38 -2.83 -16.27 14.36
CA SER A 38 -2.26 -15.09 13.70
C SER A 38 -2.50 -15.11 12.18
N GLU A 39 -2.33 -13.97 11.49
CA GLU A 39 -2.46 -13.93 10.02
C GLU A 39 -1.49 -14.92 9.34
N GLU A 40 -0.29 -15.06 9.89
CA GLU A 40 0.75 -15.97 9.40
C GLU A 40 0.34 -17.43 9.59
N GLN A 41 -0.12 -17.79 10.79
CA GLN A 41 -0.62 -19.14 11.06
C GLN A 41 -1.76 -19.49 10.11
N CYS A 42 -2.72 -18.57 9.91
CA CYS A 42 -3.81 -18.76 8.95
C CYS A 42 -3.28 -18.99 7.52
N ALA A 43 -2.28 -18.23 7.09
CA ALA A 43 -1.70 -18.34 5.75
C ALA A 43 -0.98 -19.69 5.55
N ILE A 44 -0.20 -20.13 6.54
CA ILE A 44 0.49 -21.42 6.56
C ILE A 44 -0.54 -22.55 6.53
N THR A 45 -1.56 -22.51 7.39
CA THR A 45 -2.66 -23.49 7.43
C THR A 45 -3.32 -23.62 6.06
N LEU A 46 -3.65 -22.52 5.41
CA LEU A 46 -4.25 -22.53 4.07
C LEU A 46 -3.27 -23.08 3.01
N ARG A 47 -1.98 -22.75 3.07
CA ARG A 47 -0.97 -23.29 2.15
C ARG A 47 -0.84 -24.81 2.29
N GLU A 48 -0.78 -25.31 3.52
CA GLU A 48 -0.64 -26.74 3.82
C GLU A 48 -1.86 -27.53 3.34
N LEU A 49 -3.05 -27.00 3.56
CA LEU A 49 -4.26 -27.60 3.01
C LEU A 49 -4.26 -27.60 1.48
N LEU A 50 -3.84 -26.49 0.86
CA LEU A 50 -3.72 -26.41 -0.60
C LEU A 50 -2.71 -27.43 -1.16
N GLN A 51 -1.61 -27.67 -0.44
CA GLN A 51 -0.64 -28.69 -0.77
C GLN A 51 -1.26 -30.09 -0.70
N HIS A 52 -1.94 -30.41 0.40
CA HIS A 52 -2.60 -31.70 0.56
C HIS A 52 -3.67 -31.96 -0.50
N ILE A 53 -4.47 -30.94 -0.85
CA ILE A 53 -5.43 -31.02 -1.97
C ILE A 53 -4.69 -31.28 -3.29
N GLY A 54 -3.61 -30.54 -3.55
CA GLY A 54 -2.84 -30.66 -4.79
C GLY A 54 -2.13 -32.00 -4.96
N GLU A 55 -1.79 -32.68 -3.87
CA GLU A 55 -1.21 -34.04 -3.87
C GLU A 55 -2.26 -35.12 -4.18
N ASN A 56 -3.53 -34.87 -3.81
CA ASN A 56 -4.61 -35.86 -3.88
C ASN A 56 -5.63 -35.61 -4.99
N THR A 57 -5.50 -34.55 -5.79
CA THR A 57 -6.43 -34.23 -6.89
C THR A 57 -5.72 -33.83 -8.17
N THR A 58 -6.29 -34.26 -9.30
CA THR A 58 -5.66 -34.10 -10.62
C THR A 58 -6.16 -32.90 -11.41
N LYS A 59 -7.33 -32.29 -11.09
CA LYS A 59 -7.86 -31.00 -11.59
C LYS A 59 -9.22 -30.64 -10.93
N ASP A 60 -9.63 -29.38 -11.07
CA ASP A 60 -10.98 -28.84 -10.77
C ASP A 60 -11.50 -29.03 -9.33
N ASN A 61 -10.65 -28.80 -8.33
CA ASN A 61 -11.06 -28.75 -6.93
C ASN A 61 -11.50 -27.33 -6.55
N GLN A 62 -12.80 -27.14 -6.28
CA GLN A 62 -13.36 -25.82 -5.96
C GLN A 62 -12.80 -25.23 -4.66
N LEU A 63 -12.58 -26.06 -3.62
CA LEU A 63 -11.97 -25.63 -2.37
C LEU A 63 -10.51 -25.19 -2.59
N GLY A 64 -9.73 -25.97 -3.33
CA GLY A 64 -8.35 -25.64 -3.67
C GLY A 64 -8.24 -24.32 -4.45
N ASP A 65 -9.15 -24.07 -5.39
CA ASP A 65 -9.20 -22.81 -6.13
C ASP A 65 -9.56 -21.61 -5.25
N GLU A 66 -10.49 -21.76 -4.30
CA GLU A 66 -10.84 -20.69 -3.36
C GLU A 66 -9.73 -20.42 -2.34
N ILE A 67 -9.04 -21.45 -1.86
CA ILE A 67 -7.85 -21.31 -1.00
C ILE A 67 -6.74 -20.59 -1.75
N ALA A 68 -6.42 -21.01 -2.98
CA ALA A 68 -5.40 -20.36 -3.81
C ALA A 68 -5.73 -18.89 -4.07
N LYS A 69 -7.01 -18.58 -4.34
CA LYS A 69 -7.48 -17.20 -4.50
C LYS A 69 -7.38 -16.39 -3.20
N THR A 70 -7.71 -16.98 -2.06
CA THR A 70 -7.58 -16.34 -0.74
C THR A 70 -6.12 -16.03 -0.42
N LEU A 71 -5.21 -16.98 -0.62
CA LEU A 71 -3.76 -16.78 -0.45
C LEU A 71 -3.21 -15.73 -1.42
N GLN A 72 -3.68 -15.72 -2.68
CA GLN A 72 -3.33 -14.69 -3.66
C GLN A 72 -3.73 -13.30 -3.18
N GLN A 73 -4.94 -13.16 -2.64
CA GLN A 73 -5.44 -11.88 -2.12
C GLN A 73 -4.70 -11.46 -0.86
N PHE A 74 -4.31 -12.41 0.00
CA PHE A 74 -3.52 -12.13 1.19
C PHE A 74 -2.12 -11.63 0.85
N TYR A 75 -1.39 -12.36 0.00
CA TYR A 75 -0.02 -12.02 -0.37
C TYR A 75 0.08 -10.93 -1.45
N GLY A 76 -0.98 -10.65 -2.19
CA GLY A 76 -1.02 -9.59 -3.19
C GLY A 76 -0.17 -9.86 -4.44
N PHE A 77 0.16 -11.13 -4.73
CA PHE A 77 0.94 -11.52 -5.91
C PHE A 77 0.06 -11.88 -7.13
N THR A 78 0.66 -11.82 -8.32
CA THR A 78 0.02 -12.25 -9.57
C THR A 78 -0.02 -13.78 -9.64
N PRO A 79 -1.15 -14.39 -10.04
CA PRO A 79 -1.26 -15.83 -10.11
C PRO A 79 -0.28 -16.39 -11.14
N PRO A 80 0.39 -17.52 -10.85
CA PRO A 80 1.21 -18.20 -11.85
C PRO A 80 0.31 -18.63 -13.02
N LYS A 81 0.84 -18.57 -14.25
CA LYS A 81 0.14 -19.18 -15.40
C LYS A 81 -0.11 -20.65 -15.09
N ARG A 82 -1.37 -21.10 -15.15
CA ARG A 82 -1.73 -22.52 -15.08
C ARG A 82 -0.93 -23.24 -16.18
N ILE A 83 -0.16 -24.23 -15.77
CA ILE A 83 0.45 -25.20 -16.68
C ILE A 83 -0.27 -26.51 -16.40
N ASP A 84 -0.53 -27.30 -17.43
CA ASP A 84 -0.96 -28.69 -17.26
C ASP A 84 0.13 -29.46 -16.52
N SER A 85 0.00 -29.52 -15.20
CA SER A 85 0.81 -30.35 -14.31
C SER A 85 -0.10 -31.24 -13.47
N ASN A 86 0.40 -32.43 -13.12
CA ASN A 86 -0.29 -33.38 -12.23
C ASN A 86 -0.56 -32.79 -10.83
N HIS A 87 0.14 -31.71 -10.46
CA HIS A 87 -0.11 -30.92 -9.25
C HIS A 87 -0.57 -29.51 -9.64
N PRO A 88 -1.88 -29.20 -9.60
CA PRO A 88 -2.43 -27.94 -10.10
C PRO A 88 -1.95 -26.70 -9.33
N TYR A 89 -1.45 -26.86 -8.10
CA TYR A 89 -1.08 -25.76 -7.20
C TYR A 89 0.42 -25.63 -6.89
N ASP A 90 1.30 -26.50 -7.41
CA ASP A 90 2.72 -26.56 -7.02
C ASP A 90 3.44 -25.20 -7.08
N LYS A 91 3.26 -24.46 -8.20
CA LYS A 91 3.85 -23.12 -8.34
C LYS A 91 3.30 -22.11 -7.34
N HIS A 92 2.01 -22.21 -7.02
CA HIS A 92 1.35 -21.34 -6.06
C HIS A 92 1.86 -21.60 -4.64
N ILE A 93 1.96 -22.88 -4.25
CA ILE A 93 2.47 -23.33 -2.96
C ILE A 93 3.92 -22.86 -2.77
N LYS A 94 4.80 -23.07 -3.76
CA LYS A 94 6.19 -22.61 -3.73
C LYS A 94 6.31 -21.09 -3.58
N GLN A 95 5.39 -20.35 -4.20
CA GLN A 95 5.38 -18.89 -4.09
C GLN A 95 4.87 -18.42 -2.72
N CYS A 96 3.86 -19.09 -2.14
CA CYS A 96 3.40 -18.82 -0.78
C CYS A 96 4.50 -19.10 0.24
N ALA A 97 5.14 -20.28 0.17
CA ALA A 97 6.23 -20.65 1.06
C ALA A 97 7.39 -19.63 1.04
N LEU A 98 7.76 -19.14 -0.15
CA LEU A 98 8.77 -18.08 -0.27
C LEU A 98 8.33 -16.76 0.38
N GLN A 99 7.05 -16.43 0.33
CA GLN A 99 6.50 -15.19 0.88
C GLN A 99 6.39 -15.26 2.41
N GLU A 100 6.08 -16.45 2.95
CA GLU A 100 6.01 -16.75 4.39
C GLU A 100 7.31 -16.41 5.12
N GLU A 101 8.47 -16.64 4.47
CA GLU A 101 9.79 -16.28 5.02
C GLU A 101 9.92 -14.78 5.40
N TYR A 102 9.06 -13.91 4.86
CA TYR A 102 9.11 -12.46 5.09
C TYR A 102 7.93 -11.91 5.89
N LEU A 103 6.92 -12.73 6.21
CA LEU A 103 5.71 -12.25 6.91
C LEU A 103 6.04 -11.68 8.29
N ASP A 104 6.88 -12.35 9.07
CA ASP A 104 7.29 -11.93 10.42
C ASP A 104 8.66 -11.23 10.46
N CYS A 105 9.22 -10.89 9.29
CA CYS A 105 10.49 -10.18 9.26
C CYS A 105 10.37 -8.79 9.88
N GLN A 106 11.31 -8.41 10.75
CA GLN A 106 11.39 -7.05 11.28
C GLN A 106 11.43 -6.01 10.15
N LEU A 107 10.74 -4.88 10.32
CA LEU A 107 10.64 -3.85 9.28
C LEU A 107 12.01 -3.26 8.93
N LYS A 108 12.84 -2.92 9.93
CA LYS A 108 14.23 -2.44 9.75
C LYS A 108 15.04 -3.39 8.85
N ARG A 109 14.81 -4.71 9.01
CA ARG A 109 15.46 -5.76 8.24
C ARG A 109 14.99 -5.80 6.79
N LEU A 110 13.67 -5.75 6.55
CA LEU A 110 13.09 -5.67 5.19
C LEU A 110 13.53 -4.39 4.46
N LEU A 111 13.73 -3.31 5.21
CA LEU A 111 14.08 -1.98 4.70
C LEU A 111 15.58 -1.70 4.62
N ASN A 112 16.44 -2.72 4.74
CA ASN A 112 17.89 -2.53 4.63
C ASN A 112 18.31 -2.23 3.18
N PHE A 113 18.26 -0.96 2.83
CA PHE A 113 18.50 -0.47 1.47
C PHE A 113 19.92 -0.72 0.97
N LYS A 114 20.93 -0.65 1.86
CA LYS A 114 22.34 -0.86 1.50
C LYS A 114 22.56 -2.28 0.97
N LEU A 115 22.06 -3.28 1.69
CA LEU A 115 22.13 -4.69 1.26
C LEU A 115 21.31 -4.93 -0.02
N PHE A 116 20.16 -4.24 -0.14
CA PHE A 116 19.30 -4.37 -1.31
C PHE A 116 19.96 -3.87 -2.60
N LEU A 117 20.60 -2.69 -2.58
CA LEU A 117 21.20 -2.08 -3.78
C LEU A 117 22.57 -2.61 -4.14
N LYS A 118 23.37 -3.00 -3.14
CA LYS A 118 24.77 -3.36 -3.33
C LYS A 118 25.02 -4.78 -2.84
N PRO A 119 24.30 -5.81 -3.33
CA PRO A 119 24.51 -7.16 -2.85
C PRO A 119 25.97 -7.54 -3.07
N LYS A 120 26.46 -7.50 -4.32
CA LYS A 120 27.80 -7.98 -4.74
C LYS A 120 29.00 -7.38 -4.03
N THR A 121 28.90 -6.17 -3.46
CA THR A 121 30.05 -5.50 -2.81
C THR A 121 30.09 -5.72 -1.30
N VAL A 122 29.11 -6.41 -0.71
CA VAL A 122 29.05 -6.73 0.72
C VAL A 122 29.44 -8.20 0.90
N SER A 123 30.66 -8.57 0.51
CA SER A 123 31.09 -9.98 0.39
C SER A 123 31.55 -10.63 1.70
N THR A 124 31.53 -9.93 2.84
CA THR A 124 32.15 -10.43 4.09
C THR A 124 31.41 -10.10 5.37
N HIS A 125 30.28 -9.40 5.32
CA HIS A 125 29.47 -9.17 6.51
C HIS A 125 28.26 -10.09 6.47
N THR A 126 28.30 -11.16 7.27
CA THR A 126 27.10 -11.59 8.00
C THR A 126 26.83 -10.48 9.00
N PRO A 127 25.82 -9.62 8.80
CA PRO A 127 25.36 -8.78 9.89
C PRO A 127 24.91 -9.73 11.01
N ASN A 128 25.00 -9.29 12.27
CA ASN A 128 24.42 -10.03 13.40
C ASN A 128 22.89 -10.21 13.28
N ASP A 129 22.30 -9.74 12.18
CA ASP A 129 20.89 -9.58 11.88
C ASP A 129 20.31 -10.78 11.09
N GLY A 130 21.03 -11.90 11.00
CA GLY A 130 20.51 -13.22 10.62
C GLY A 130 20.07 -13.43 9.15
N PHE A 131 20.22 -12.46 8.23
CA PHE A 131 20.03 -12.69 6.78
C PHE A 131 21.37 -12.76 6.05
N ASN A 132 21.56 -13.81 5.26
CA ASN A 132 22.71 -13.95 4.37
C ASN A 132 22.53 -13.06 3.12
N TYR A 133 23.64 -12.56 2.56
CA TYR A 133 23.77 -11.97 1.22
C TYR A 133 22.89 -12.65 0.14
N ASN A 134 22.75 -13.98 0.23
CA ASN A 134 21.93 -14.78 -0.69
C ASN A 134 20.47 -14.31 -0.77
N THR A 135 19.95 -13.69 0.29
CA THR A 135 18.57 -13.20 0.33
C THR A 135 18.33 -12.03 -0.63
N TYR A 136 19.25 -11.07 -0.71
CA TYR A 136 19.09 -9.88 -1.55
C TYR A 136 19.65 -10.03 -2.97
N SER A 137 20.56 -10.99 -3.17
CA SER A 137 21.12 -11.30 -4.49
C SER A 137 20.19 -12.17 -5.35
N ASP A 138 19.31 -12.97 -4.75
CA ASP A 138 18.31 -13.77 -5.48
C ASP A 138 17.11 -12.91 -5.96
N SER A 139 16.78 -13.05 -7.25
CA SER A 139 15.71 -12.25 -7.87
C SER A 139 14.30 -12.59 -7.39
N LYS A 140 14.02 -13.85 -7.04
CA LYS A 140 12.72 -14.29 -6.50
C LYS A 140 12.55 -13.76 -5.08
N ARG A 141 13.59 -13.83 -4.27
CA ARG A 141 13.61 -13.27 -2.89
C ARG A 141 13.43 -11.76 -2.89
N ARG A 142 14.13 -11.02 -3.77
CA ARG A 142 13.87 -9.57 -3.95
C ARG A 142 12.42 -9.27 -4.31
N LYS A 143 11.80 -10.07 -5.17
CA LYS A 143 10.39 -9.90 -5.54
C LYS A 143 9.47 -10.15 -4.33
N ALA A 144 9.75 -11.17 -3.52
CA ALA A 144 8.99 -11.46 -2.30
C ALA A 144 9.08 -10.33 -1.27
N ILE A 145 10.28 -9.79 -1.03
CA ILE A 145 10.51 -8.62 -0.15
C ILE A 145 9.71 -7.41 -0.63
N LYS A 146 9.79 -7.06 -1.92
CA LYS A 146 9.00 -5.94 -2.48
C LYS A 146 7.50 -6.16 -2.32
N THR A 147 7.05 -7.40 -2.51
CA THR A 147 5.64 -7.77 -2.35
C THR A 147 5.21 -7.59 -0.89
N GLU A 148 6.03 -8.00 0.08
CA GLU A 148 5.73 -7.82 1.50
C GLU A 148 5.75 -6.35 1.92
N ILE A 149 6.69 -5.55 1.42
CA ILE A 149 6.71 -4.10 1.67
C ILE A 149 5.40 -3.48 1.19
N ILE A 150 4.97 -3.77 -0.05
CA ILE A 150 3.69 -3.29 -0.58
C ILE A 150 2.53 -3.77 0.31
N ARG A 151 2.54 -5.04 0.73
CA ARG A 151 1.51 -5.61 1.61
C ARG A 151 1.41 -4.81 2.90
N ARG A 152 2.53 -4.59 3.60
CA ARG A 152 2.59 -3.84 4.85
C ARG A 152 2.14 -2.39 4.70
N ILE A 153 2.45 -1.73 3.58
CA ILE A 153 1.90 -0.40 3.27
C ILE A 153 0.38 -0.48 3.15
N GLU A 154 -0.11 -1.40 2.31
CA GLU A 154 -1.53 -1.57 2.03
C GLU A 154 -2.32 -1.98 3.27
N ILE A 155 -1.72 -2.60 4.31
CA ILE A 155 -2.39 -2.90 5.58
C ILE A 155 -2.09 -1.91 6.72
N GLY A 156 -1.33 -0.84 6.46
CA GLY A 156 -1.01 0.20 7.45
C GLY A 156 0.05 -0.18 8.49
N ARG A 157 0.94 -1.12 8.18
CA ARG A 157 2.05 -1.57 9.03
C ARG A 157 3.43 -0.97 8.65
N ILE A 158 3.46 0.03 7.76
CA ILE A 158 4.67 0.83 7.51
C ILE A 158 4.37 2.27 7.96
N HIS A 159 5.12 2.73 8.95
CA HIS A 159 5.03 4.12 9.40
C HIS A 159 5.59 5.07 8.33
N LYS A 160 5.02 6.28 8.22
CA LYS A 160 5.38 7.29 7.21
C LYS A 160 6.86 7.67 7.19
N LEU A 161 7.55 7.57 8.32
CA LEU A 161 9.00 7.84 8.41
C LEU A 161 9.83 6.88 7.56
N TRP A 162 9.34 5.66 7.34
CA TRP A 162 9.97 4.65 6.49
C TRP A 162 9.61 4.80 5.00
N ALA A 163 8.80 5.80 4.62
CA ALA A 163 8.33 5.96 3.24
C ALA A 163 9.49 6.12 2.23
N LYS A 164 10.55 6.83 2.62
CA LYS A 164 11.74 7.03 1.77
C LYS A 164 12.46 5.71 1.50
N ASP A 165 12.71 4.91 2.54
CA ASP A 165 13.41 3.63 2.41
C ASP A 165 12.55 2.60 1.67
N ALA A 166 11.26 2.53 1.99
CA ALA A 166 10.31 1.68 1.30
C ALA A 166 10.24 2.01 -0.19
N THR A 167 10.10 3.30 -0.56
CA THR A 167 10.05 3.70 -1.98
C THR A 167 11.38 3.51 -2.70
N ALA A 168 12.51 3.68 -2.01
CA ALA A 168 13.82 3.42 -2.58
C ALA A 168 13.99 1.92 -2.91
N ILE A 169 13.61 1.01 -2.00
CA ILE A 169 13.62 -0.43 -2.26
C ILE A 169 12.65 -0.80 -3.37
N LEU A 170 11.42 -0.27 -3.36
CA LEU A 170 10.46 -0.56 -4.41
C LEU A 170 10.96 -0.07 -5.78
N GLY A 171 11.58 1.10 -5.83
CA GLY A 171 12.14 1.74 -7.03
C GLY A 171 13.44 1.13 -7.56
N SER A 172 14.11 0.28 -6.78
CA SER A 172 15.36 -0.36 -7.20
C SER A 172 15.15 -1.34 -8.36
N HIS A 173 16.02 -1.30 -9.37
CA HIS A 173 16.00 -2.28 -10.45
C HIS A 173 16.87 -3.49 -10.10
N SER A 174 16.58 -4.64 -10.74
CA SER A 174 17.44 -5.83 -10.58
C SER A 174 18.77 -5.70 -11.32
N ASN A 175 18.87 -4.77 -12.28
CA ASN A 175 20.10 -4.39 -12.97
C ASN A 175 20.51 -2.97 -12.54
N SER A 176 21.82 -2.73 -12.39
CA SER A 176 22.36 -1.41 -12.05
C SER A 176 22.10 -0.35 -13.12
N LEU A 177 21.88 -0.78 -14.37
CA LEU A 177 21.54 0.05 -15.52
C LEU A 177 20.03 0.25 -15.71
N GLY A 178 19.21 -0.27 -14.80
CA GLY A 178 17.76 -0.13 -14.90
C GLY A 178 17.34 1.33 -14.78
N THR A 179 16.73 1.85 -15.84
CA THR A 179 16.19 3.21 -15.88
C THR A 179 14.66 3.19 -15.72
N GLY A 180 14.09 4.31 -15.28
CA GLY A 180 12.63 4.46 -15.14
C GLY A 180 12.06 3.96 -13.81
N THR A 181 10.74 4.06 -13.67
CA THR A 181 10.00 3.63 -12.45
C THR A 181 9.70 2.14 -12.54
N THR A 182 10.04 1.37 -11.50
CA THR A 182 9.70 -0.06 -11.44
C THR A 182 8.19 -0.26 -11.35
N LYS A 183 7.69 -1.42 -11.79
CA LYS A 183 6.26 -1.79 -11.62
C LYS A 183 5.81 -1.74 -10.15
N SER A 184 6.71 -2.09 -9.23
CA SER A 184 6.45 -2.10 -7.79
C SER A 184 6.28 -0.70 -7.22
N LEU A 185 7.18 0.23 -7.56
CA LEU A 185 7.04 1.63 -7.17
C LEU A 185 5.85 2.28 -7.88
N GLN A 186 5.64 1.98 -9.17
CA GLN A 186 4.52 2.49 -9.94
C GLN A 186 3.18 2.14 -9.29
N ARG A 187 2.99 0.89 -8.82
CA ARG A 187 1.77 0.45 -8.11
C ARG A 187 1.44 1.37 -6.92
N ILE A 188 2.43 1.75 -6.13
CA ILE A 188 2.24 2.68 -5.00
C ILE A 188 1.98 4.10 -5.51
N LEU A 189 2.78 4.58 -6.45
CA LEU A 189 2.70 5.97 -6.91
C LEU A 189 1.41 6.28 -7.67
N THR A 190 0.71 5.30 -8.23
CA THR A 190 -0.52 5.51 -9.00
C THR A 190 -1.80 5.15 -8.25
N ASN A 191 -1.71 4.45 -7.10
CA ASN A 191 -2.87 4.11 -6.28
C ASN A 191 -3.05 5.19 -5.20
N PRO A 192 -4.12 6.01 -5.24
CA PRO A 192 -4.37 7.07 -4.26
C PRO A 192 -4.37 6.59 -2.82
N GLU A 193 -5.08 5.48 -2.56
CA GLU A 193 -5.25 4.94 -1.22
C GLU A 193 -3.93 4.41 -0.64
N THR A 194 -3.21 3.60 -1.42
CA THR A 194 -1.92 3.05 -0.98
C THR A 194 -0.88 4.16 -0.81
N PHE A 195 -0.90 5.16 -1.69
CA PHE A 195 -0.02 6.32 -1.61
C PHE A 195 -0.26 7.13 -0.34
N THR A 196 -1.52 7.45 -0.03
CA THR A 196 -1.89 8.15 1.20
C THR A 196 -1.53 7.33 2.43
N ARG A 197 -1.80 6.03 2.46
CA ARG A 197 -1.41 5.14 3.58
C ARG A 197 0.10 5.16 3.86
N LEU A 198 0.93 5.31 2.82
CA LEU A 198 2.38 5.38 2.98
C LEU A 198 2.87 6.74 3.48
N TYR A 199 2.36 7.83 2.91
CA TYR A 199 2.96 9.16 3.09
C TYR A 199 2.23 10.04 4.10
N ALA A 200 0.93 9.83 4.29
CA ALA A 200 0.10 10.64 5.18
C ALA A 200 -1.13 9.84 5.65
N PRO A 201 -0.97 8.75 6.43
CA PRO A 201 -2.11 7.97 6.90
C PRO A 201 -3.10 8.78 7.76
N GLU A 202 -2.64 9.84 8.42
CA GLU A 202 -3.39 10.67 9.36
C GLU A 202 -4.48 11.50 8.68
N ILE A 203 -4.30 11.82 7.39
CA ILE A 203 -5.23 12.68 6.66
C ILE A 203 -6.41 11.92 6.07
N ARG A 204 -6.45 10.59 6.23
CA ARG A 204 -7.47 9.72 5.64
C ARG A 204 -8.88 10.12 6.06
N ASP A 205 -9.06 10.48 7.32
CA ASP A 205 -10.38 10.74 7.89
C ASP A 205 -10.79 12.22 7.84
N MET A 206 -9.87 13.11 7.47
CA MET A 206 -10.12 14.56 7.37
C MET A 206 -11.21 14.89 6.35
N ASP A 207 -12.05 15.88 6.62
CA ASP A 207 -13.00 16.38 5.62
C ASP A 207 -12.31 17.18 4.50
N GLN A 208 -13.08 17.59 3.48
CA GLN A 208 -12.53 18.32 2.32
C GLN A 208 -11.94 19.68 2.71
N ARG A 209 -12.55 20.38 3.68
CA ARG A 209 -12.09 21.69 4.16
C ARG A 209 -10.76 21.55 4.89
N GLN A 210 -10.65 20.56 5.78
CA GLN A 210 -9.41 20.23 6.49
C GLN A 210 -8.28 19.88 5.52
N LEU A 211 -8.54 19.07 4.50
CA LEU A 211 -7.54 18.71 3.49
C LEU A 211 -7.05 19.91 2.67
N ILE A 212 -7.95 20.81 2.27
CA ILE A 212 -7.55 22.03 1.54
C ILE A 212 -6.68 22.91 2.43
N ASN A 213 -7.08 23.10 3.68
CA ASN A 213 -6.30 23.92 4.62
C ASN A 213 -4.92 23.34 4.86
N LEU A 214 -4.82 22.03 5.06
CA LEU A 214 -3.55 21.33 5.23
C LEU A 214 -2.65 21.44 3.99
N TYR A 215 -3.23 21.39 2.79
CA TYR A 215 -2.50 21.62 1.54
C TYR A 215 -1.81 22.99 1.53
N VAL A 216 -2.56 24.02 1.91
CA VAL A 216 -2.06 25.40 1.96
C VAL A 216 -1.01 25.56 3.05
N ALA A 217 -1.28 25.08 4.27
CA ALA A 217 -0.36 25.19 5.39
C ALA A 217 1.01 24.56 5.09
N ILE A 218 1.04 23.40 4.43
CA ILE A 218 2.30 22.77 4.00
C ILE A 218 2.98 23.57 2.88
N LYS A 219 2.21 24.11 1.94
CA LYS A 219 2.75 24.88 0.81
C LYS A 219 3.35 26.22 1.24
N GLU A 220 2.73 26.88 2.22
CA GLU A 220 3.18 28.15 2.80
C GLU A 220 4.27 27.96 3.87
N GLY A 221 4.65 26.73 4.18
CA GLY A 221 5.70 26.42 5.17
C GLY A 221 5.26 26.58 6.64
N ILE A 222 3.95 26.63 6.89
CA ILE A 222 3.39 26.66 8.25
C ILE A 222 3.48 25.27 8.90
N ILE A 223 3.18 24.22 8.12
CA ILE A 223 3.34 22.82 8.54
C ILE A 223 4.47 22.18 7.75
N SER A 224 5.34 21.44 8.44
CA SER A 224 6.41 20.65 7.81
C SER A 224 5.84 19.50 6.96
N PRO A 225 6.38 19.22 5.77
CA PRO A 225 5.95 18.08 4.98
C PRO A 225 6.35 16.75 5.63
N TRP A 226 5.51 15.72 5.48
CA TRP A 226 5.81 14.37 5.97
C TRP A 226 7.09 13.80 5.34
N ALA A 227 7.90 13.14 6.17
CA ALA A 227 9.20 12.59 5.80
C ALA A 227 10.14 13.61 5.11
N ASN A 228 9.95 14.91 5.38
CA ASN A 228 10.65 16.02 4.72
C ASN A 228 10.50 16.02 3.18
N ASP A 229 9.39 15.48 2.67
CA ASP A 229 9.13 15.37 1.23
C ASP A 229 7.87 16.16 0.84
N LEU A 230 8.09 17.42 0.44
CA LEU A 230 7.03 18.34 0.03
C LEU A 230 6.19 17.78 -1.13
N SER A 231 6.85 17.23 -2.15
CA SER A 231 6.16 16.75 -3.36
C SER A 231 5.23 15.58 -3.06
N HIS A 232 5.68 14.63 -2.25
CA HIS A 232 4.86 13.48 -1.87
C HIS A 232 3.79 13.85 -0.84
N SER A 233 4.07 14.78 0.07
CA SER A 233 3.07 15.30 1.02
C SER A 233 1.89 15.95 0.31
N LEU A 234 2.18 16.91 -0.57
CA LEU A 234 1.16 17.58 -1.37
C LEU A 234 0.42 16.59 -2.29
N LYS A 235 1.10 15.55 -2.78
CA LYS A 235 0.46 14.46 -3.55
C LYS A 235 -0.57 13.70 -2.72
N ALA A 236 -0.24 13.33 -1.49
CA ALA A 236 -1.12 12.54 -0.62
C ALA A 236 -2.41 13.30 -0.33
N ILE A 237 -2.29 14.60 -0.06
CA ILE A 237 -3.45 15.48 0.17
C ILE A 237 -4.32 15.56 -1.08
N LYS A 238 -3.73 15.79 -2.27
CA LYS A 238 -4.49 15.79 -3.53
C LYS A 238 -5.24 14.49 -3.75
N TYR A 239 -4.56 13.36 -3.58
CA TYR A 239 -5.13 12.03 -3.81
C TYR A 239 -6.27 11.72 -2.83
N THR A 240 -6.11 12.10 -1.56
CA THR A 240 -7.15 11.94 -0.54
C THR A 240 -8.35 12.85 -0.81
N LEU A 241 -8.10 14.11 -1.20
CA LEU A 241 -9.15 15.06 -1.56
C LEU A 241 -9.96 14.56 -2.77
N MET A 242 -9.27 14.10 -3.82
CA MET A 242 -9.91 13.52 -5.01
C MET A 242 -10.81 12.34 -4.65
N ALA A 243 -10.29 11.39 -3.86
CA ALA A 243 -11.06 10.23 -3.44
C ALA A 243 -12.31 10.63 -2.63
N LYS A 244 -12.25 11.69 -1.80
CA LYS A 244 -13.43 12.18 -1.07
C LYS A 244 -14.44 12.85 -1.99
N VAL A 245 -13.96 13.61 -2.96
CA VAL A 245 -14.82 14.28 -3.94
C VAL A 245 -15.51 13.27 -4.86
N GLU A 246 -14.79 12.22 -5.28
CA GLU A 246 -15.35 11.11 -6.06
C GLU A 246 -16.44 10.35 -5.27
N ASN A 247 -16.17 10.04 -4.00
CA ASN A 247 -17.08 9.21 -3.21
C ASN A 247 -18.27 9.98 -2.59
N LYS A 248 -18.12 11.29 -2.32
CA LYS A 248 -19.09 12.07 -1.53
C LYS A 248 -19.58 13.35 -2.23
N GLY A 249 -19.11 13.64 -3.44
CA GLY A 249 -19.35 14.93 -4.08
C GLY A 249 -18.59 16.07 -3.37
N ILE A 250 -18.95 17.32 -3.64
CA ILE A 250 -18.31 18.50 -3.03
C ILE A 250 -19.05 18.87 -1.75
N ALA A 251 -18.31 19.02 -0.64
CA ALA A 251 -18.89 19.41 0.64
C ALA A 251 -19.46 20.83 0.59
N SER A 252 -20.59 21.09 1.27
CA SER A 252 -21.28 22.39 1.24
C SER A 252 -20.44 23.55 1.78
N ASN A 253 -19.46 23.26 2.63
CA ASN A 253 -18.55 24.23 3.21
C ASN A 253 -17.26 24.41 2.40
N VAL A 254 -17.20 23.95 1.14
CA VAL A 254 -16.05 24.04 0.22
C VAL A 254 -16.54 24.41 -1.18
N THR A 255 -15.82 25.27 -1.89
CA THR A 255 -16.16 25.63 -3.26
C THR A 255 -15.44 24.76 -4.30
N LYS A 256 -16.02 24.72 -5.50
CA LYS A 256 -15.44 24.02 -6.66
C LYS A 256 -14.05 24.58 -7.01
N GLU A 257 -13.90 25.89 -6.90
CA GLU A 257 -12.67 26.62 -7.19
C GLU A 257 -11.55 26.24 -6.22
N GLU A 258 -11.85 26.10 -4.93
CA GLU A 258 -10.88 25.66 -3.92
C GLU A 258 -10.36 24.25 -4.20
N ILE A 259 -11.26 23.33 -4.55
CA ILE A 259 -10.91 21.95 -4.91
C ILE A 259 -10.09 21.91 -6.21
N SER A 260 -10.52 22.63 -7.26
CA SER A 260 -9.79 22.73 -8.51
C SER A 260 -8.39 23.32 -8.31
N THR A 261 -8.23 24.32 -7.42
CA THR A 261 -6.94 24.89 -7.06
C THR A 261 -5.98 23.82 -6.57
N VAL A 262 -6.41 23.00 -5.62
CA VAL A 262 -5.57 21.95 -5.04
C VAL A 262 -5.24 20.86 -6.08
N ILE A 263 -6.22 20.44 -6.88
CA ILE A 263 -6.06 19.35 -7.88
C ILE A 263 -5.17 19.78 -9.05
N ASP A 264 -5.31 21.00 -9.53
CA ASP A 264 -4.60 21.52 -10.71
C ASP A 264 -3.24 22.10 -10.38
N ASP A 265 -2.96 22.40 -9.11
CA ASP A 265 -1.68 22.97 -8.71
C ASP A 265 -0.51 22.05 -9.15
N GLN A 266 0.48 22.66 -9.80
CA GLN A 266 1.63 21.93 -10.34
C GLN A 266 2.77 21.99 -9.35
N ARG A 267 3.40 20.83 -9.10
CA ARG A 267 4.50 20.72 -8.14
C ARG A 267 5.78 21.40 -8.61
N ASN A 268 5.88 21.75 -9.90
CA ASN A 268 7.01 22.42 -10.54
C ASN A 268 6.52 23.45 -11.57
N LEU A 269 7.35 24.47 -11.84
CA LEU A 269 7.15 25.53 -12.84
C LEU A 269 6.99 25.06 -14.30
N PHE A 270 7.21 23.78 -14.59
CA PHE A 270 7.02 23.24 -15.93
C PHE A 270 5.53 23.03 -16.21
N LYS A 271 4.99 23.96 -17.02
CA LYS A 271 3.63 23.97 -17.58
C LYS A 271 3.32 22.68 -18.35
N SER A 272 2.93 21.63 -17.65
CA SER A 272 2.18 20.54 -18.27
C SER A 272 0.72 20.96 -18.41
N SER A 273 0.01 20.54 -19.44
CA SER A 273 -1.39 20.96 -19.64
C SER A 273 -2.37 20.35 -18.62
N SER A 274 -1.97 19.30 -17.87
CA SER A 274 -2.81 18.58 -16.92
C SER A 274 -2.00 17.81 -15.87
N THR A 275 -2.40 17.85 -14.60
CA THR A 275 -1.83 17.02 -13.52
C THR A 275 -2.31 15.56 -13.63
N ASN A 276 -1.59 14.60 -13.03
CA ASN A 276 -2.08 13.20 -12.93
C ASN A 276 -3.38 13.10 -12.13
N ALA A 277 -3.58 14.02 -11.19
CA ALA A 277 -4.81 14.18 -10.42
C ALA A 277 -6.00 14.55 -11.34
N ARG A 278 -5.80 15.55 -12.20
CA ARG A 278 -6.77 15.95 -13.23
C ARG A 278 -7.09 14.81 -14.22
N LYS A 279 -6.06 14.14 -14.76
CA LYS A 279 -6.24 13.00 -15.68
C LYS A 279 -7.08 11.87 -15.09
N HIS A 280 -6.98 11.64 -13.77
CA HIS A 280 -7.78 10.63 -13.10
C HIS A 280 -9.26 11.02 -13.05
N ILE A 281 -9.57 12.26 -12.66
CA ILE A 281 -10.95 12.78 -12.65
C ILE A 281 -11.56 12.78 -14.05
N ASP A 282 -10.81 13.24 -15.05
CA ASP A 282 -11.26 13.26 -16.44
C ASP A 282 -11.57 11.84 -16.96
N GLY A 283 -10.89 10.83 -16.42
CA GLY A 283 -11.05 9.41 -16.75
C GLY A 283 -12.21 8.68 -16.08
N LEU A 284 -12.92 9.29 -15.12
CA LEU A 284 -14.08 8.67 -14.44
C LEU A 284 -15.25 8.51 -15.41
N LYS A 285 -15.74 7.29 -15.65
CA LYS A 285 -16.76 7.04 -16.69
C LYS A 285 -18.13 7.65 -16.37
N ASP A 286 -18.50 7.75 -15.09
CA ASP A 286 -19.87 8.05 -14.65
C ASP A 286 -19.97 9.30 -13.75
N SER A 287 -19.12 10.30 -13.98
CA SER A 287 -19.05 11.50 -13.12
C SER A 287 -19.10 12.82 -13.91
N ASN A 288 -20.03 12.93 -14.87
CA ASN A 288 -20.13 14.11 -15.75
C ASN A 288 -20.40 15.41 -14.99
N GLU A 289 -21.26 15.38 -13.97
CA GLU A 289 -21.55 16.54 -13.12
C GLU A 289 -20.32 17.00 -12.35
N LEU A 290 -19.50 16.05 -11.88
CA LEU A 290 -18.24 16.33 -11.18
C LEU A 290 -17.20 16.95 -12.14
N LYS A 291 -17.09 16.41 -13.35
CA LYS A 291 -16.19 16.95 -14.39
C LYS A 291 -16.58 18.37 -14.78
N GLN A 292 -17.88 18.63 -14.93
CA GLN A 292 -18.42 19.98 -15.19
C GLN A 292 -18.26 20.92 -13.99
N ALA A 293 -18.34 20.40 -12.77
CA ALA A 293 -18.13 21.18 -11.56
C ALA A 293 -16.66 21.60 -11.38
N LEU A 294 -15.71 20.75 -11.74
CA LEU A 294 -14.28 20.99 -11.52
C LEU A 294 -13.57 21.53 -12.77
N VAL A 295 -14.26 22.29 -13.62
CA VAL A 295 -13.65 22.84 -14.86
C VAL A 295 -12.39 23.62 -14.54
N LYS A 296 -11.37 23.41 -15.38
CA LYS A 296 -10.05 24.03 -15.26
C LYS A 296 -10.19 25.56 -15.25
N PRO A 297 -9.76 26.26 -14.19
CA PRO A 297 -9.81 27.71 -14.17
C PRO A 297 -8.88 28.29 -15.24
N SER A 298 -9.31 29.37 -15.89
CA SER A 298 -8.55 30.06 -16.96
C SER A 298 -7.25 30.69 -16.45
N GLU A 299 -7.15 30.92 -15.14
CA GLU A 299 -5.99 31.43 -14.44
C GLU A 299 -5.67 30.52 -13.24
N PRO A 300 -4.40 30.45 -12.78
CA PRO A 300 -4.08 29.77 -11.53
C PRO A 300 -4.87 30.44 -10.39
N PRO A 301 -5.78 29.72 -9.72
CA PRO A 301 -6.59 30.33 -8.69
C PRO A 301 -5.70 30.77 -7.52
N LYS A 302 -5.86 32.03 -7.11
CA LYS A 302 -5.25 32.53 -5.87
C LYS A 302 -5.97 31.82 -4.72
N LEU A 303 -5.22 31.18 -3.82
CA LEU A 303 -5.77 30.57 -2.62
C LEU A 303 -6.38 31.68 -1.74
N ILE A 304 -7.70 31.83 -1.74
CA ILE A 304 -8.42 32.86 -0.96
C ILE A 304 -8.68 32.31 0.45
N PHE A 305 -7.76 32.54 1.41
CA PHE A 305 -7.80 31.76 2.65
C PHE A 305 -7.50 32.43 3.98
N LYS A 306 -7.10 33.71 4.01
CA LYS A 306 -6.58 34.31 5.25
C LYS A 306 -7.56 34.25 6.43
N ALA A 307 -8.86 34.40 6.20
CA ALA A 307 -9.88 34.39 7.27
C ALA A 307 -10.33 32.99 7.74
N THR A 308 -10.04 31.92 6.99
CA THR A 308 -10.48 30.54 7.31
C THR A 308 -9.40 29.75 8.03
N LEU A 309 -8.12 30.06 7.77
CA LEU A 309 -6.97 29.50 8.51
C LEU A 309 -7.05 29.86 9.99
N GLU A 310 -7.33 31.13 10.33
CA GLU A 310 -7.47 31.62 11.71
C GLU A 310 -8.53 30.85 12.52
N LYS A 311 -9.62 30.39 11.87
CA LYS A 311 -10.67 29.59 12.54
C LYS A 311 -10.30 28.13 12.79
N GLN A 312 -9.23 27.64 12.16
CA GLN A 312 -8.82 26.23 12.22
C GLN A 312 -7.36 26.05 12.66
N GLU A 313 -6.70 27.12 13.10
CA GLU A 313 -5.32 27.13 13.59
C GLU A 313 -5.07 26.03 14.61
N LYS A 314 -5.98 25.85 15.58
CA LYS A 314 -5.80 24.83 16.62
C LYS A 314 -5.67 23.39 16.07
N ALA A 315 -6.45 23.02 15.06
CA ALA A 315 -6.36 21.67 14.48
C ALA A 315 -5.08 21.49 13.64
N ILE A 316 -4.58 22.59 13.06
CA ILE A 316 -3.33 22.68 12.29
C ILE A 316 -2.13 22.60 13.24
N GLU A 317 -2.20 23.30 14.38
CA GLU A 317 -1.24 23.24 15.48
C GLU A 317 -1.19 21.85 16.10
N ASP A 318 -2.33 21.26 16.49
CA ASP A 318 -2.41 19.89 17.03
C ASP A 318 -1.85 18.84 16.05
N MET A 319 -1.90 19.09 14.74
CA MET A 319 -1.26 18.24 13.74
C MET A 319 0.25 18.46 13.70
N ALA A 320 0.72 19.71 13.77
CA ALA A 320 2.13 20.04 13.80
C ALA A 320 2.80 19.48 15.06
N GLU A 321 2.16 19.58 16.22
CA GLU A 321 2.65 19.03 17.50
C GLU A 321 2.77 17.51 17.44
N ARG A 322 1.73 16.80 16.99
CA ARG A 322 1.78 15.33 16.80
C ARG A 322 2.88 14.91 15.81
N MET A 323 3.18 15.73 14.80
CA MET A 323 4.25 15.45 13.85
C MET A 323 5.65 15.62 14.46
N GLU A 324 5.82 16.52 15.43
CA GLU A 324 7.08 16.66 16.18
C GLU A 324 7.23 15.59 17.27
N GLU A 325 6.15 15.18 17.93
CA GLU A 325 6.15 14.06 18.88
C GLU A 325 6.50 12.73 18.20
N ASP A 326 5.87 12.42 17.06
CA ASP A 326 6.19 11.24 16.24
C ASP A 326 7.67 11.20 15.83
N ARG A 327 8.31 12.36 15.71
CA ARG A 327 9.72 12.48 15.36
C ARG A 327 10.62 12.21 16.57
N ALA A 328 10.28 12.80 17.72
CA ALA A 328 11.03 12.65 18.97
C ALA A 328 11.02 11.21 19.50
N ASP A 329 9.89 10.50 19.42
CA ASP A 329 9.78 9.12 19.89
C ASP A 329 10.58 8.14 19.03
N THR A 330 10.71 8.41 17.72
CA THR A 330 11.57 7.59 16.86
C THR A 330 13.07 7.82 17.04
N ASP A 331 13.47 8.99 17.53
CA ASP A 331 14.87 9.24 17.88
C ASP A 331 15.26 8.53 19.19
N TYR A 332 14.28 8.20 20.04
CA TYR A 332 14.48 7.45 21.30
C TYR A 332 14.47 5.91 21.12
N GLU A 333 13.86 5.37 20.06
CA GLU A 333 13.92 3.93 19.70
C GLU A 333 15.11 3.58 18.77
N MET A 334 16.11 4.47 18.66
CA MET A 334 17.34 4.25 17.87
C MET A 334 18.36 3.34 18.55
#